data_AF-A0AAE4SUD0-F1
#
_entry.id   AF-A0AAE4SUD0-F1
#
_cell.length_a   1.000
_cell.length_b   1.000
_cell.length_c   1.000
_cell.angle_alpha   90.00
_cell.angle_beta   90.00
_cell.angle_gamma   90.00
#
_symmetry.space_group_name_H-M   'P 1'
#
loop_
_entity.id
_entity.type
_entity.pdbx_description
1 polymer ?
#
loop_
_entity_poly.entity_id
_entity_poly.type
_entity_poly.pdbx_seq_one_letter_code
_entity_poly.pdbx_strand_id
1 'polypeptide(L)'
;MRYFYDTEFIEDGQTIELVSIGIVGENGSEYYAVSTDFDPAKANSWVKDNVLDKLPSPRDPVWKPLDTIRSEVLEFLTQSSTPVELWAWVGAYDHVVLAQLWGDMAGLPKRLPRYTRELKQYWEFAGRPGLPAVPKGNHDALVDARHNLAKFRACAQVLPLSKGNRINI
;
A
#
# COMPACT_ATOMS: atom_id res chain seq x y z
N MET A 1 -7.77 0.47 13.26
CA MET A 1 -6.32 0.67 13.12
C MET A 1 -6.05 1.15 11.70
N ARG A 2 -5.17 2.13 11.54
CA ARG A 2 -4.74 2.63 10.24
C ARG A 2 -3.59 1.81 9.69
N TYR A 3 -3.69 1.45 8.42
CA TYR A 3 -2.64 0.80 7.65
C TYR A 3 -2.32 1.67 6.43
N PHE A 4 -1.03 1.90 6.24
CA PHE A 4 -0.46 2.65 5.14
C PHE A 4 0.17 1.65 4.19
N TYR A 5 -0.20 1.71 2.92
CA TYR A 5 0.30 0.75 1.96
C TYR A 5 0.67 1.42 0.65
N ASP A 6 1.40 0.64 -0.14
CA ASP A 6 1.84 0.96 -1.49
C ASP A 6 1.97 -0.37 -2.25
N THR A 7 1.78 -0.31 -3.57
CA THR A 7 1.95 -1.46 -4.45
C THR A 7 2.77 -1.08 -5.67
N GLU A 8 3.65 -1.98 -6.06
CA GLU A 8 4.27 -1.93 -7.38
C GLU A 8 3.54 -2.91 -8.30
N PHE A 9 3.31 -2.52 -9.54
CA PHE A 9 2.56 -3.31 -10.50
C PHE A 9 2.97 -3.04 -11.96
N ILE A 10 2.60 -3.98 -12.84
CA ILE A 10 2.64 -3.79 -14.30
C ILE A 10 1.21 -3.53 -14.76
N GLU A 11 0.98 -2.42 -15.46
CA GLU A 11 -0.32 -2.07 -16.04
C GLU A 11 -0.18 -1.75 -17.53
N ASP A 12 -1.24 -2.04 -18.30
CA ASP A 12 -1.30 -1.87 -19.75
C ASP A 12 -2.57 -1.13 -20.22
N GLY A 13 -3.25 -0.44 -19.31
CA GLY A 13 -4.55 0.18 -19.54
C GLY A 13 -5.74 -0.79 -19.60
N GLN A 14 -5.53 -2.10 -19.46
CA GLN A 14 -6.61 -3.11 -19.40
C GLN A 14 -6.54 -3.94 -18.11
N THR A 15 -5.33 -4.33 -17.72
CA THR A 15 -5.05 -5.16 -16.55
C THR A 15 -4.03 -4.50 -15.64
N ILE A 16 -3.97 -4.96 -14.40
CA ILE A 16 -2.95 -4.56 -13.44
C ILE A 16 -2.43 -5.83 -12.76
N GLU A 17 -1.15 -6.13 -12.94
CA GLU A 17 -0.48 -7.30 -12.37
C GLU A 17 0.38 -6.87 -11.17
N LEU A 18 0.06 -7.40 -9.98
CA LEU A 18 0.82 -7.12 -8.77
C LEU A 18 2.27 -7.61 -8.89
N VAL A 19 3.23 -6.71 -8.74
CA VAL A 19 4.66 -7.03 -8.58
C VAL A 19 4.99 -7.16 -7.09
N SER A 20 4.69 -6.16 -6.28
CA SER A 20 4.95 -6.23 -4.82
C SER A 20 3.98 -5.37 -4.03
N ILE A 21 3.80 -5.69 -2.74
CA ILE A 21 2.94 -4.95 -1.81
C ILE A 21 3.68 -4.73 -0.50
N GLY A 22 3.68 -3.49 -0.01
CA GLY A 22 4.19 -3.10 1.30
C GLY A 22 3.06 -2.52 2.16
N ILE A 23 2.96 -2.93 3.41
CA ILE A 23 1.93 -2.47 4.35
C ILE A 23 2.56 -2.17 5.70
N VAL A 24 2.26 -0.99 6.26
CA VAL A 24 2.73 -0.53 7.57
C VAL A 24 1.54 -0.12 8.43
N GLY A 25 1.39 -0.76 9.59
CA GLY A 25 0.40 -0.37 10.61
C GLY A 25 0.83 0.88 11.37
N GLU A 26 -0.12 1.69 11.84
CA GLU A 26 0.18 2.87 12.67
C GLU A 26 0.92 2.54 13.98
N ASN A 27 0.82 1.28 14.43
CA ASN A 27 1.53 0.68 15.56
C ASN A 27 2.97 0.23 15.24
N GLY A 28 3.42 0.33 13.98
CA GLY A 28 4.75 -0.09 13.53
C GLY A 28 4.86 -1.55 13.07
N SER A 29 3.76 -2.29 12.96
CA SER A 29 3.80 -3.61 12.30
C SER A 29 4.02 -3.45 10.81
N GLU A 30 4.73 -4.39 10.19
CA GLU A 30 5.09 -4.33 8.77
C GLU A 30 4.82 -5.67 8.07
N TYR A 31 4.42 -5.57 6.80
CA TYR A 31 4.27 -6.68 5.89
C TYR A 31 4.82 -6.30 4.52
N TYR A 32 5.55 -7.21 3.89
CA TYR A 32 6.07 -7.06 2.54
C TYR A 32 6.10 -8.40 1.82
N ALA A 33 5.70 -8.38 0.56
CA ALA A 33 5.81 -9.54 -0.33
C ALA A 33 6.00 -9.10 -1.79
N VAL A 34 6.68 -9.96 -2.54
CA VAL A 34 6.84 -9.86 -3.99
C VAL A 34 6.11 -11.04 -4.62
N SER A 35 5.27 -10.78 -5.61
CA SER A 35 4.51 -11.81 -6.32
C SER A 35 5.45 -12.67 -7.18
N THR A 36 5.25 -13.98 -7.19
CA THR A 36 5.89 -14.88 -8.17
C THR A 36 5.11 -15.01 -9.47
N ASP A 37 3.93 -14.38 -9.55
CA ASP A 37 2.92 -14.69 -10.57
C ASP A 37 2.82 -13.62 -11.67
N PHE A 38 3.53 -12.48 -11.53
CA PHE A 38 3.59 -11.46 -12.58
C PHE A 38 4.55 -11.87 -13.71
N ASP A 39 4.29 -11.41 -14.93
CA ASP A 39 5.20 -11.64 -16.05
C ASP A 39 6.16 -10.44 -16.25
N PRO A 40 7.46 -10.57 -15.89
CA PRO A 40 8.42 -9.47 -16.04
C PRO A 40 8.65 -9.07 -17.50
N ALA A 41 8.30 -9.92 -18.47
CA ALA A 41 8.42 -9.58 -19.89
C ALA A 41 7.43 -8.47 -20.31
N LYS A 42 6.31 -8.32 -19.59
CA LYS A 42 5.29 -7.28 -19.84
C LYS A 42 5.68 -5.91 -19.30
N ALA A 43 6.70 -5.82 -18.46
CA ALA A 43 7.14 -4.56 -17.90
C ALA A 43 7.69 -3.61 -18.98
N ASN A 44 7.25 -2.36 -18.95
CA ASN A 44 7.84 -1.29 -19.75
C ASN A 44 9.25 -0.94 -19.23
N SER A 45 10.00 -0.10 -19.96
CA SER A 45 11.37 0.27 -19.58
C SER A 45 11.43 0.97 -18.22
N TRP A 46 10.44 1.81 -17.91
CA TRP A 46 10.40 2.52 -16.64
C TRP A 46 10.27 1.55 -15.44
N VAL A 47 9.37 0.58 -15.53
CA VAL A 47 9.15 -0.44 -14.49
C VAL A 47 10.38 -1.32 -14.33
N LYS A 48 11.05 -1.69 -15.42
CA LYS A 48 12.31 -2.46 -15.35
C LYS A 48 13.38 -1.71 -14.54
N ASP A 49 13.67 -0.48 -14.94
CA ASP A 49 14.77 0.30 -14.38
C ASP A 49 14.48 0.80 -12.94
N ASN A 50 13.20 1.05 -12.61
CA ASN A 50 12.84 1.68 -11.34
C ASN A 50 12.24 0.73 -10.32
N VAL A 51 11.68 -0.41 -10.72
CA VAL A 51 10.99 -1.34 -9.82
C VAL A 51 11.72 -2.68 -9.79
N LEU A 52 11.83 -3.35 -10.95
CA LEU A 52 12.33 -4.74 -11.00
C LEU A 52 13.79 -4.85 -10.53
N ASP A 53 14.63 -3.87 -10.88
CA ASP A 53 16.04 -3.82 -10.46
C ASP A 53 16.23 -3.61 -8.94
N LYS A 54 15.18 -3.20 -8.23
CA LYS A 54 15.19 -2.99 -6.77
C LYS A 54 14.64 -4.17 -6.00
N LEU A 55 14.06 -5.16 -6.68
CA LEU A 55 13.50 -6.33 -6.01
C LEU A 55 14.59 -7.11 -5.26
N PRO A 56 14.22 -7.72 -4.13
CA PRO A 56 15.13 -8.55 -3.36
C PRO A 56 15.59 -9.77 -4.18
N SER A 57 16.67 -10.41 -3.72
CA SER A 57 17.17 -11.65 -4.33
C SER A 57 16.02 -12.65 -4.54
N PRO A 58 15.93 -13.35 -5.68
CA PRO A 58 14.89 -14.37 -5.91
C PRO A 58 14.89 -15.54 -4.91
N ARG A 59 15.92 -15.64 -4.05
CA ARG A 59 16.01 -16.61 -2.96
C ARG A 59 15.42 -16.11 -1.64
N ASP A 60 15.03 -14.84 -1.58
CA ASP A 60 14.44 -14.23 -0.39
C ASP A 60 13.03 -14.78 -0.14
N PRO A 61 12.66 -15.15 1.11
CA PRO A 61 11.34 -15.69 1.42
C PRO A 61 10.16 -14.71 1.20
N VAL A 62 10.43 -13.43 0.90
CA VAL A 62 9.37 -12.46 0.54
C VAL A 62 8.75 -12.73 -0.83
N TRP A 63 9.38 -13.54 -1.69
CA TRP A 63 8.81 -13.99 -2.97
C TRP A 63 7.73 -15.06 -2.72
N LYS A 64 6.49 -14.78 -3.11
CA LYS A 64 5.33 -15.61 -2.76
C LYS A 64 4.29 -15.68 -3.90
N PRO A 65 3.57 -16.81 -4.06
CA PRO A 65 2.39 -16.88 -4.91
C PRO A 65 1.28 -15.95 -4.43
N LEU A 66 0.44 -15.47 -5.34
CA LEU A 66 -0.65 -14.54 -5.01
C LEU A 66 -1.63 -15.12 -3.97
N ASP A 67 -1.88 -16.43 -3.99
CA ASP A 67 -2.74 -17.10 -3.00
C ASP A 67 -2.19 -17.00 -1.57
N THR A 68 -0.86 -17.06 -1.42
CA THR A 68 -0.17 -16.84 -0.14
C THR A 68 -0.28 -15.38 0.27
N ILE A 69 0.03 -14.45 -0.65
CA ILE A 69 -0.06 -13.00 -0.39
C ILE A 69 -1.48 -12.61 0.04
N ARG A 70 -2.51 -13.09 -0.66
CA ARG A 70 -3.93 -12.88 -0.32
C ARG A 70 -4.23 -13.29 1.13
N SER A 71 -3.74 -14.47 1.53
CA SER A 71 -4.02 -15.04 2.85
C SER A 71 -3.30 -14.26 3.95
N GLU A 72 -2.02 -13.97 3.75
CA GLU A 72 -1.20 -13.23 4.71
C GLU A 72 -1.61 -11.76 4.85
N VAL A 73 -1.97 -11.09 3.74
CA VAL A 73 -2.49 -9.72 3.78
C VAL A 73 -3.80 -9.66 4.57
N LEU A 74 -4.71 -10.63 4.35
CA LEU A 74 -5.95 -10.69 5.12
C LEU A 74 -5.65 -10.90 6.61
N GLU A 75 -4.79 -11.84 6.95
CA GLU A 75 -4.37 -12.10 8.32
C GLU A 75 -3.80 -10.83 8.96
N PHE A 76 -2.79 -10.22 8.31
CA PHE A 76 -2.09 -9.03 8.78
C PHE A 76 -3.03 -7.86 9.04
N LEU A 77 -3.88 -7.50 8.07
CA LEU A 77 -4.80 -6.37 8.20
C LEU A 77 -5.84 -6.60 9.31
N THR A 78 -6.09 -7.85 9.67
CA THR A 78 -7.21 -8.23 10.53
C THR A 78 -6.79 -8.80 11.89
N GLN A 79 -5.52 -8.64 12.29
CA GLN A 79 -5.02 -9.04 13.61
C GLN A 79 -5.69 -8.29 14.77
N SER A 80 -6.03 -7.00 14.58
CA SER A 80 -6.65 -6.15 15.61
C SER A 80 -8.17 -6.18 15.55
N SER A 81 -8.87 -6.23 16.69
CA SER A 81 -10.34 -6.12 16.76
C SER A 81 -10.90 -4.76 16.30
N THR A 82 -10.04 -3.77 16.11
CA THR A 82 -10.45 -2.46 15.59
C THR A 82 -10.75 -2.51 14.09
N PRO A 83 -11.71 -1.70 13.59
CA PRO A 83 -11.96 -1.61 12.15
C PRO A 83 -10.70 -1.26 11.35
N VAL A 84 -10.56 -1.86 10.17
CA VAL A 84 -9.44 -1.63 9.25
C VAL A 84 -9.64 -0.29 8.53
N GLU A 85 -8.62 0.56 8.56
CA GLU A 85 -8.59 1.81 7.82
C GLU A 85 -7.40 1.81 6.86
N LEU A 86 -7.67 1.73 5.55
CA LEU A 86 -6.64 1.75 4.51
C LEU A 86 -6.32 3.18 4.11
N TRP A 87 -5.03 3.47 3.95
CA TRP A 87 -4.46 4.74 3.50
C TRP A 87 -3.37 4.48 2.47
N ALA A 88 -3.38 5.23 1.37
CA ALA A 88 -2.31 5.24 0.37
C ALA A 88 -2.17 6.64 -0.21
N TRP A 89 -1.04 6.90 -0.87
CA TRP A 89 -0.75 8.18 -1.52
C TRP A 89 -1.00 8.05 -3.02
N VAL A 90 -2.06 8.71 -3.52
CA VAL A 90 -2.54 8.56 -4.92
C VAL A 90 -2.95 7.11 -5.20
N GLY A 91 -3.69 6.51 -4.27
CA GLY A 91 -3.84 5.06 -4.14
C GLY A 91 -4.92 4.41 -5.00
N ALA A 92 -5.31 5.00 -6.12
CA ALA A 92 -6.43 4.51 -6.92
C ALA A 92 -6.14 3.13 -7.52
N TYR A 93 -5.01 2.98 -8.20
CA TYR A 93 -4.58 1.71 -8.77
C TYR A 93 -4.20 0.73 -7.66
N ASP A 94 -3.53 1.18 -6.61
CA ASP A 94 -3.19 0.35 -5.44
C ASP A 94 -4.43 -0.27 -4.79
N HIS A 95 -5.54 0.47 -4.71
CA HIS A 95 -6.79 -0.08 -4.19
C HIS A 95 -7.36 -1.18 -5.09
N VAL A 96 -7.30 -0.99 -6.41
CA VAL A 96 -7.75 -2.00 -7.38
C VAL A 96 -6.91 -3.26 -7.25
N VAL A 97 -5.57 -3.13 -7.26
CA VAL A 97 -4.64 -4.27 -7.17
C VAL A 97 -4.78 -5.02 -5.85
N LEU A 98 -4.90 -4.29 -4.73
CA LEU A 98 -5.18 -4.90 -3.43
C LEU A 98 -6.49 -5.68 -3.46
N ALA A 99 -7.58 -5.09 -3.97
CA ALA A 99 -8.88 -5.76 -4.03
C ALA A 99 -8.88 -6.99 -4.96
N GLN A 100 -8.13 -6.93 -6.07
CA GLN A 100 -7.96 -8.01 -7.04
C GLN A 100 -7.30 -9.27 -6.45
N LEU A 101 -6.60 -9.18 -5.31
CA LEU A 101 -6.16 -10.36 -4.56
C LEU A 101 -7.32 -11.31 -4.25
N TRP A 102 -8.56 -10.81 -4.14
CA TRP A 102 -9.76 -11.62 -3.92
C TRP A 102 -10.65 -11.75 -5.17
N GLY A 103 -10.14 -11.44 -6.35
CA GLY A 103 -10.88 -11.50 -7.61
C GLY A 103 -11.72 -10.24 -7.81
N ASP A 104 -13.04 -10.41 -7.97
CA ASP A 104 -13.95 -9.29 -8.15
C ASP A 104 -14.33 -8.62 -6.81
N MET A 105 -15.11 -7.54 -6.88
CA MET A 105 -15.56 -6.82 -5.69
C MET A 105 -16.43 -7.67 -4.74
N ALA A 106 -17.06 -8.74 -5.21
CA ALA A 106 -17.85 -9.63 -4.37
C ALA A 106 -16.96 -10.55 -3.53
N GLY A 107 -15.75 -10.87 -4.02
CA GLY A 107 -14.75 -11.65 -3.29
C GLY A 107 -14.08 -10.90 -2.13
N LEU A 108 -14.08 -9.56 -2.13
CA LEU A 108 -13.42 -8.76 -1.09
C LEU A 108 -14.00 -9.07 0.32
N PRO A 109 -13.18 -9.48 1.30
CA PRO A 109 -13.65 -9.83 2.63
C PRO A 109 -14.43 -8.69 3.30
N LYS A 110 -15.57 -9.00 3.94
CA LYS A 110 -16.47 -8.01 4.59
C LYS A 110 -15.78 -7.10 5.61
N ARG A 111 -14.68 -7.58 6.19
CA ARG A 111 -13.91 -6.85 7.21
C ARG A 111 -13.02 -5.75 6.63
N LEU A 112 -12.70 -5.81 5.33
CA LEU A 112 -11.89 -4.79 4.65
C LEU A 112 -12.77 -3.64 4.13
N PRO A 113 -12.32 -2.38 4.19
CA PRO A 113 -13.08 -1.28 3.63
C PRO A 113 -13.12 -1.35 2.09
N ARG A 114 -14.22 -0.87 1.49
CA ARG A 114 -14.42 -0.80 0.02
C ARG A 114 -13.82 0.46 -0.60
N TYR A 115 -12.95 1.13 0.14
CA TYR A 115 -12.25 2.33 -0.29
C TYR A 115 -10.93 2.42 0.47
N THR A 116 -9.98 3.09 -0.17
CA THR A 116 -8.75 3.56 0.45
C THR A 116 -8.86 5.06 0.67
N ARG A 117 -8.43 5.53 1.84
CA ARG A 117 -8.36 6.96 2.13
C ARG A 117 -7.16 7.55 1.41
N GLU A 118 -7.39 8.70 0.77
CA GLU A 118 -6.40 9.36 -0.06
C GLU A 118 -5.52 10.28 0.79
N LEU A 119 -4.26 9.88 1.00
CA LEU A 119 -3.32 10.62 1.82
C LEU A 119 -2.89 11.95 1.17
N LYS A 120 -2.83 12.01 -0.16
CA LYS A 120 -2.57 13.26 -0.89
C LYS A 120 -3.65 14.29 -0.60
N GLN A 121 -4.91 13.86 -0.59
CA GLN A 121 -6.05 14.71 -0.30
C GLN A 121 -6.01 15.20 1.15
N TYR A 122 -5.67 14.32 2.10
CA TYR A 122 -5.48 14.75 3.49
C TYR A 122 -4.34 15.76 3.65
N TRP A 123 -3.24 15.60 2.92
CA TRP A 123 -2.15 16.59 2.88
C TRP A 123 -2.60 17.96 2.35
N GLU A 124 -3.46 17.99 1.34
CA GLU A 124 -4.04 19.24 0.85
C GLU A 124 -4.95 19.90 1.89
N PHE A 125 -5.83 19.12 2.53
CA PHE A 125 -6.71 19.63 3.58
C PHE A 125 -5.94 20.12 4.82
N ALA A 126 -4.80 19.50 5.12
CA ALA A 126 -3.90 19.90 6.19
C ALA A 126 -3.11 21.21 5.89
N GLY A 127 -3.38 21.88 4.76
CA GLY A 127 -2.69 23.11 4.38
C GLY A 127 -1.31 22.87 3.75
N ARG A 128 -1.07 21.67 3.21
CA ARG A 128 0.18 21.29 2.54
C ARG A 128 1.43 21.46 3.41
N PRO A 129 1.47 20.88 4.63
CA PRO A 129 2.64 20.98 5.50
C PRO A 129 3.89 20.40 4.83
N GLY A 130 5.06 20.82 5.31
CA GLY A 130 6.33 20.26 4.90
C GLY A 130 6.38 18.75 5.17
N LEU A 131 6.72 17.97 4.14
CA LEU A 131 6.82 16.51 4.23
C LEU A 131 8.25 16.06 4.50
N PRO A 132 8.45 14.88 5.11
CA PRO A 132 9.77 14.26 5.19
C PRO A 132 10.38 14.08 3.80
N ALA A 133 11.71 14.21 3.72
CA ALA A 133 12.45 13.95 2.48
C ALA A 133 12.10 12.58 1.89
N VAL A 134 12.08 12.50 0.56
CA VAL A 134 11.87 11.23 -0.15
C VAL A 134 12.97 10.26 0.28
N PRO A 135 12.62 9.03 0.73
CA PRO A 135 13.61 8.06 1.16
C PRO A 135 14.50 7.60 0.01
N LYS A 136 15.72 7.15 0.35
CA LYS A 136 16.52 6.37 -0.61
C LYS A 136 15.85 5.02 -0.81
N GLY A 137 15.80 4.53 -2.05
CA GLY A 137 15.15 3.27 -2.38
C GLY A 137 13.63 3.37 -2.56
N ASN A 138 13.12 4.54 -2.94
CA ASN A 138 11.74 4.68 -3.44
C ASN A 138 11.50 3.75 -4.65
N HIS A 139 10.25 3.39 -4.89
CA HIS A 139 9.82 2.28 -5.77
C HIS A 139 10.15 0.88 -5.20
N ASP A 140 10.27 0.83 -3.87
CA ASP A 140 10.13 -0.37 -3.05
C ASP A 140 8.87 -0.15 -2.21
N ALA A 141 7.87 -1.01 -2.40
CA ALA A 141 6.55 -0.81 -1.82
C ALA A 141 6.58 -0.70 -0.28
N LEU A 142 7.52 -1.37 0.41
CA LEU A 142 7.61 -1.25 1.88
C LEU A 142 8.24 0.09 2.29
N VAL A 143 9.26 0.54 1.56
CA VAL A 143 9.86 1.87 1.77
C VAL A 143 8.82 2.96 1.56
N ASP A 144 8.01 2.86 0.51
CA ASP A 144 6.98 3.85 0.20
C ASP A 144 5.80 3.79 1.17
N ALA A 145 5.38 2.60 1.63
CA ALA A 145 4.39 2.46 2.71
C ALA A 145 4.86 3.09 4.03
N ARG A 146 6.14 2.92 4.41
CA ARG A 146 6.74 3.62 5.55
C ARG A 146 6.72 5.14 5.37
N HIS A 147 7.01 5.62 4.16
CA HIS A 147 6.95 7.04 3.85
C HIS A 147 5.52 7.57 3.92
N ASN A 148 4.52 6.80 3.50
CA ASN A 148 3.11 7.15 3.63
C ASN A 148 2.70 7.34 5.10
N LEU A 149 3.12 6.45 6.01
CA LEU A 149 2.93 6.66 7.46
C LEU A 149 3.62 7.95 7.95
N ALA A 150 4.83 8.24 7.47
CA ALA A 150 5.56 9.45 7.86
C ALA A 150 4.88 10.74 7.37
N LYS A 151 4.39 10.76 6.11
CA LYS A 151 3.58 11.85 5.55
C LYS A 151 2.30 12.05 6.36
N PHE A 152 1.60 10.97 6.69
CA PHE A 152 0.39 11.04 7.54
C PHE A 152 0.68 11.67 8.89
N ARG A 153 1.78 11.28 9.55
CA ARG A 153 2.18 11.87 10.84
C ARG A 153 2.46 13.38 10.73
N ALA A 154 3.09 13.82 9.64
CA ALA A 154 3.30 15.26 9.39
C ALA A 154 1.96 16.00 9.22
N CYS A 155 1.01 15.45 8.47
CA CYS A 155 -0.33 16.02 8.33
C CYS A 155 -1.09 16.04 9.67
N ALA A 156 -1.01 14.96 10.45
CA ALA A 156 -1.70 14.83 11.73
C ALA A 156 -1.18 15.77 12.82
N GLN A 157 0.03 16.31 12.68
CA GLN A 157 0.55 17.35 13.58
C GLN A 157 -0.16 18.68 13.41
N VAL A 158 -0.58 19.03 12.19
CA VAL A 158 -1.22 20.31 11.88
C VAL A 158 -2.74 20.21 11.75
N LEU A 159 -3.27 19.04 11.39
CA LEU A 159 -4.70 18.77 11.29
C LEU A 159 -5.04 17.41 11.94
N PRO A 160 -5.09 17.32 13.28
CA PRO A 160 -5.27 16.06 13.98
C PRO A 160 -6.58 15.35 13.63
N LEU A 161 -6.50 14.03 13.43
CA LEU A 161 -7.65 13.17 13.21
C LEU A 161 -7.93 12.31 14.45
N SER A 162 -9.15 12.40 14.99
CA SER A 162 -9.63 11.51 16.04
C SER A 162 -9.98 10.11 15.51
N LYS A 163 -10.44 9.23 16.40
CA LYS A 163 -10.95 7.91 16.01
C LYS A 163 -12.07 8.05 14.98
N GLY A 164 -12.02 7.23 13.92
CA GLY A 164 -12.94 7.33 12.80
C GLY A 164 -12.62 8.47 11.82
N ASN A 165 -11.42 9.06 11.91
CA ASN A 165 -10.90 10.09 11.00
C ASN A 165 -11.74 11.37 10.95
N ARG A 166 -12.19 11.84 12.11
CA ARG A 166 -12.86 13.15 12.25
C ARG A 166 -11.84 14.22 12.62
N ILE A 167 -11.98 15.39 12.03
CA ILE A 167 -11.25 16.59 12.43
C ILE A 167 -11.87 17.08 13.74
N ASN A 168 -11.04 17.27 14.76
CA ASN A 168 -11.45 17.95 15.98
C ASN A 168 -11.28 19.46 15.73
N ILE A 169 -12.40 20.16 15.54
CA ILE A 169 -12.45 21.63 15.43
C ILE A 169 -12.63 22.20 16.84
#